data_AF-A0A9W9SA70-F1
#
_entry.id   AF-A0A9W9SA70-F1
#
_cell.length_a   1.000
_cell.length_b   1.000
_cell.length_c   1.000
_cell.angle_alpha   90.00
_cell.angle_beta   90.00
_cell.angle_gamma   90.00
#
_symmetry.space_group_name_H-M   'P 1'
#
loop_
_entity.id
_entity.type
_entity.pdbx_description
1 polymer ?
#
loop_
_entity_poly.entity_id
_entity_poly.type
_entity_poly.pdbx_seq_one_letter_code
_entity_poly.pdbx_strand_id
1 'polypeptide(L)'
;MLSYLIQRVPSTLRPAISRSLLCPKYPARMSSVVSPMIANTQSNVSYRSLALPLSDDSPDIRQKYRPFILEDNATEDWVNKLDLATAADMAEENLRVTNQRLKVLVLYGSLRKRSYSRLVALEASRILFRLGCDVRVFDPEGLPMKNDSDITHPKVQELRELSVWSDGHVWVSPEQHGNLTAVFKNQIDWIPLSTGSVRPTQGRTLAIAQVCGGSQSFNTVNSLRILGRWMRMFAIPNQSSIPKAYTQFLNEGQPGDQRLMPSGNRDRLVDCMEEFVKYTILMRPHIGLFGDRFSEREEKKRKEKKRDVVADI
;
A
#
# COMPACT_ATOMS: atom_id res chain seq x y z
N MET A 1 34.29 -17.29 -17.82
CA MET A 1 33.19 -17.27 -18.82
C MET A 1 33.20 -16.05 -19.73
N LEU A 2 33.78 -14.90 -19.32
CA LEU A 2 33.94 -13.72 -20.21
C LEU A 2 35.14 -13.79 -21.18
N SER A 3 36.09 -14.71 -20.94
CA SER A 3 37.27 -14.92 -21.79
C SER A 3 37.00 -15.80 -23.03
N TYR A 4 35.85 -16.46 -23.10
CA TYR A 4 35.54 -17.45 -24.15
C TYR A 4 34.82 -16.85 -25.38
N LEU A 5 34.35 -15.61 -25.32
CA LEU A 5 33.56 -14.97 -26.38
C LEU A 5 34.36 -14.05 -27.31
N ILE A 6 35.63 -13.77 -27.01
CA ILE A 6 36.45 -12.82 -27.79
C ILE A 6 37.22 -13.51 -28.93
N GLN A 7 37.28 -14.85 -28.97
CA GLN A 7 38.11 -15.59 -29.92
C GLN A 7 37.40 -16.09 -31.21
N ARG A 8 36.15 -15.70 -31.48
CA ARG A 8 35.44 -16.10 -32.72
C ARG A 8 34.87 -14.93 -33.54
N VAL A 9 35.69 -13.91 -33.81
CA VAL A 9 35.36 -12.88 -34.80
C VAL A 9 36.46 -12.81 -35.86
N PRO A 10 36.16 -13.00 -37.16
CA PRO A 10 37.13 -12.89 -38.24
C PRO A 10 37.81 -11.51 -38.28
N SER A 11 39.10 -11.49 -38.61
CA SER A 11 39.97 -10.30 -38.64
C SER A 11 39.56 -9.22 -39.64
N THR A 12 38.60 -9.50 -40.54
CA THR A 12 38.12 -8.59 -41.59
C THR A 12 37.08 -7.56 -41.13
N LEU A 13 36.59 -7.64 -39.88
CA LEU A 13 35.58 -6.71 -39.33
C LEU A 13 36.14 -5.70 -38.30
N ARG A 14 37.47 -5.58 -38.17
CA ARG A 14 38.10 -4.71 -37.16
C ARG A 14 38.14 -3.20 -37.45
N PRO A 15 37.97 -2.66 -38.68
CA PRO A 15 37.98 -1.21 -38.86
C PRO A 15 36.56 -0.66 -39.13
N ALA A 16 35.69 -0.67 -38.12
CA ALA A 16 34.43 0.08 -38.15
C ALA A 16 33.97 0.60 -36.77
N ILE A 17 34.91 0.72 -35.81
CA ILE A 17 34.63 1.31 -34.50
C ILE A 17 35.62 2.46 -34.29
N SER A 18 35.46 3.49 -35.13
CA SER A 18 36.13 4.79 -34.95
C SER A 18 35.19 5.74 -34.20
N ARG A 19 35.64 6.14 -33.02
CA ARG A 19 35.25 7.27 -32.14
C ARG A 19 34.16 8.24 -32.64
N SER A 20 32.91 7.81 -32.78
CA SER A 20 31.80 8.74 -33.14
C SER A 20 30.44 8.46 -32.49
N LEU A 21 30.34 7.54 -31.52
CA LEU A 21 29.07 7.24 -30.82
C LEU A 21 29.02 7.68 -29.35
N LEU A 22 29.94 8.55 -28.92
CA LEU A 22 29.94 9.12 -27.57
C LEU A 22 29.66 10.63 -27.60
N CYS A 23 28.45 11.02 -28.01
CA CYS A 23 27.90 12.35 -27.76
C CYS A 23 26.36 12.31 -27.87
N PRO A 24 25.61 12.50 -26.78
CA PRO A 24 24.17 12.74 -26.87
C PRO A 24 23.91 14.17 -27.38
N LYS A 25 23.27 14.29 -28.54
CA LYS A 25 22.70 15.55 -29.05
C LYS A 25 21.33 15.82 -28.41
N TYR A 26 21.29 16.23 -27.14
CA TYR A 26 20.11 16.88 -26.55
C TYR A 26 20.56 17.93 -25.52
N PRO A 27 19.94 19.13 -25.48
CA PRO A 27 20.34 20.17 -24.54
C PRO A 27 19.98 19.76 -23.11
N ALA A 28 21.01 19.69 -22.26
CA ALA A 28 20.86 19.47 -20.83
C ALA A 28 20.34 20.76 -20.15
N ARG A 29 19.05 20.80 -19.80
CA ARG A 29 18.55 21.59 -18.65
C ARG A 29 17.11 21.25 -18.29
N MET A 30 16.96 20.39 -17.30
CA MET A 30 15.96 20.56 -16.25
C MET A 30 16.59 20.00 -14.98
N SER A 31 17.26 20.88 -14.23
CA SER A 31 17.75 20.58 -12.90
C SER A 31 16.55 20.45 -11.95
N SER A 32 15.99 19.26 -11.83
CA SER A 32 15.25 18.92 -10.60
C SER A 32 16.31 18.71 -9.53
N VAL A 33 16.50 19.71 -8.69
CA VAL A 33 17.33 19.61 -7.49
C VAL A 33 16.64 18.61 -6.57
N VAL A 34 16.99 17.34 -6.68
CA VAL A 34 16.76 16.38 -5.59
C VAL A 34 17.96 16.56 -4.68
N SER A 35 17.81 17.40 -3.66
CA SER A 35 18.82 17.54 -2.62
C SER A 35 19.10 16.15 -2.00
N PRO A 36 20.37 15.77 -1.78
CA PRO A 36 20.67 14.58 -1.01
C PRO A 36 20.13 14.78 0.41
N MET A 37 19.14 13.97 0.81
CA MET A 37 18.65 13.96 2.19
C MET A 37 19.76 13.41 3.09
N ILE A 38 20.43 14.31 3.80
CA ILE A 38 21.31 13.96 4.91
C ILE A 38 20.39 13.52 6.06
N ALA A 39 20.54 12.28 6.52
CA ALA A 39 19.83 11.79 7.70
C ALA A 39 20.24 12.65 8.90
N ASN A 40 19.36 13.56 9.32
CA ASN A 40 19.62 14.47 10.42
C ASN A 40 19.12 13.81 11.71
N THR A 41 20.01 13.06 12.38
CA THR A 41 19.73 12.42 13.67
C THR A 41 19.72 13.46 14.80
N GLN A 42 18.69 14.31 14.83
CA GLN A 42 18.35 15.07 16.04
C GLN A 42 17.42 14.21 16.92
N SER A 43 17.87 13.92 18.13
CA SER A 43 17.23 12.98 19.08
C SER A 43 15.77 13.27 19.44
N ASN A 44 15.26 14.47 19.13
CA ASN A 44 13.88 14.88 19.42
C ASN A 44 12.91 14.63 18.25
N VAL A 45 13.42 14.35 17.05
CA VAL A 45 12.59 14.20 15.83
C VAL A 45 12.05 12.77 15.71
N SER A 46 12.84 11.76 16.07
CA SER A 46 12.50 10.32 15.98
C SER A 46 11.18 9.93 16.66
N TYR A 47 10.78 10.66 17.71
CA TYR A 47 9.62 10.33 18.55
C TYR A 47 8.40 11.22 18.29
N ARG A 48 8.47 12.12 17.31
CA ARG A 48 7.34 12.99 16.95
C ARG A 48 6.20 12.16 16.36
N SER A 49 4.96 12.62 16.58
CA SER A 49 3.76 12.09 15.95
C SER A 49 3.22 13.10 14.96
N LEU A 50 2.88 12.64 13.76
CA LEU A 50 2.21 13.41 12.70
C LEU A 50 0.71 13.08 12.61
N ALA A 51 0.18 12.36 13.60
CA ALA A 51 -1.23 11.98 13.70
C ALA A 51 -2.19 13.15 13.42
N LEU A 52 -3.36 12.83 12.83
CA LEU A 52 -4.38 13.85 12.62
C LEU A 52 -4.82 14.44 13.97
N PRO A 53 -4.75 15.77 14.14
CA PRO A 53 -5.28 16.42 15.33
C PRO A 53 -6.81 16.34 15.34
N LEU A 54 -7.41 16.38 16.53
CA LEU A 54 -8.87 16.31 16.69
C LEU A 54 -9.62 17.42 15.94
N SER A 55 -9.02 18.59 15.76
CA SER A 55 -9.60 19.71 15.00
C SER A 55 -9.82 19.40 13.53
N ASP A 56 -8.92 18.59 12.96
CA ASP A 56 -8.90 18.28 11.53
C ASP A 56 -9.52 16.91 11.25
N ASP A 57 -9.97 16.23 12.31
CA ASP A 57 -10.52 14.90 12.27
C ASP A 57 -12.05 14.94 12.44
N SER A 58 -12.77 14.81 11.31
CA SER A 58 -14.23 14.72 11.31
C SER A 58 -14.74 13.65 12.29
N PRO A 59 -15.64 14.00 13.22
CA PRO A 59 -16.17 13.05 14.22
C PRO A 59 -16.78 11.79 13.60
N ASP A 60 -17.53 11.93 12.52
CA ASP A 60 -18.17 10.80 11.83
C ASP A 60 -17.14 9.84 11.23
N ILE A 61 -16.09 10.38 10.59
CA ILE A 61 -15.01 9.57 10.01
C ILE A 61 -14.23 8.87 11.11
N ARG A 62 -13.92 9.59 12.19
CA ARG A 62 -13.20 9.06 13.35
C ARG A 62 -13.94 7.90 13.99
N GLN A 63 -15.22 8.10 14.31
CA GLN A 63 -16.06 7.09 14.93
C GLN A 63 -16.20 5.86 14.01
N LYS A 64 -16.44 6.08 12.72
CA LYS A 64 -16.73 5.00 11.78
C LYS A 64 -15.51 4.20 11.34
N TYR A 65 -14.40 4.87 11.03
CA TYR A 65 -13.26 4.25 10.35
C TYR A 65 -11.99 4.15 11.17
N ARG A 66 -11.94 4.73 12.39
CA ARG A 66 -10.73 4.74 13.23
C ARG A 66 -10.92 4.07 14.60
N PRO A 67 -11.44 2.82 14.65
CA PRO A 67 -11.57 2.08 15.91
C PRO A 67 -10.21 1.71 16.54
N PHE A 68 -9.10 1.97 15.84
CA PHE A 68 -7.76 1.76 16.37
C PHE A 68 -7.32 2.88 17.33
N ILE A 69 -7.98 4.04 17.35
CA ILE A 69 -7.63 5.11 18.29
C ILE A 69 -8.22 4.76 19.65
N LEU A 70 -7.36 4.49 20.62
CA LEU A 70 -7.75 4.16 21.98
C LEU A 70 -7.83 5.44 22.82
N GLU A 71 -8.76 5.48 23.79
CA GLU A 71 -8.95 6.63 24.69
C GLU A 71 -7.86 6.73 25.78
N ASP A 72 -7.17 5.62 26.07
CA ASP A 72 -6.20 5.53 27.17
C ASP A 72 -4.81 6.10 26.80
N ASN A 73 -4.32 7.01 27.66
CA ASN A 73 -2.94 7.54 27.79
C ASN A 73 -2.04 7.42 26.54
N ALA A 74 -2.36 8.23 25.52
CA ALA A 74 -1.59 8.33 24.28
C ALA A 74 -0.07 8.54 24.50
N THR A 75 0.36 9.11 25.63
CA THR A 75 1.78 9.37 25.92
C THR A 75 2.62 8.11 26.18
N GLU A 76 2.03 7.00 26.65
CA GLU A 76 2.80 5.79 26.99
C GLU A 76 2.83 4.72 25.88
N ASP A 77 2.08 4.94 24.80
CA ASP A 77 1.94 4.01 23.68
C ASP A 77 3.31 3.67 23.05
N TRP A 78 3.61 2.37 22.88
CA TRP A 78 4.85 1.90 22.28
C TRP A 78 5.04 2.39 20.84
N VAL A 79 3.96 2.65 20.10
CA VAL A 79 4.00 3.19 18.74
C VAL A 79 4.65 4.58 18.74
N ASN A 80 4.44 5.38 19.79
CA ASN A 80 5.06 6.70 19.94
C ASN A 80 6.55 6.62 20.28
N LYS A 81 7.03 5.45 20.72
CA LYS A 81 8.43 5.19 21.07
C LYS A 81 9.24 4.58 19.91
N LEU A 82 8.65 4.34 18.74
CA LEU A 82 9.37 3.80 17.58
C LEU A 82 10.27 4.87 16.97
N ASP A 83 11.51 4.50 16.65
CA ASP A 83 12.39 5.35 15.85
C ASP A 83 12.03 5.19 14.36
N LEU A 84 11.31 6.18 13.84
CA LEU A 84 10.86 6.22 12.44
C LEU A 84 11.26 7.55 11.77
N ALA A 85 12.37 8.16 12.22
CA ALA A 85 12.77 9.52 11.83
C ALA A 85 12.73 9.73 10.31
N THR A 86 13.39 8.84 9.54
CA THR A 86 13.44 8.96 8.08
C THR A 86 12.06 9.00 7.43
N ALA A 87 11.16 8.09 7.83
CA ALA A 87 9.81 8.06 7.27
C ALA A 87 8.96 9.24 7.73
N ALA A 88 9.12 9.68 8.99
CA ALA A 88 8.44 10.83 9.54
C ALA A 88 8.86 12.12 8.83
N ASP A 89 10.15 12.34 8.61
CA ASP A 89 10.69 13.50 7.88
C ASP A 89 10.16 13.54 6.44
N MET A 90 10.17 12.39 5.75
CA MET A 90 9.60 12.28 4.41
C MET A 90 8.10 12.59 4.41
N ALA A 91 7.35 12.09 5.38
CA ALA A 91 5.90 12.30 5.47
C ALA A 91 5.56 13.75 5.83
N GLU A 92 6.30 14.39 6.74
CA GLU A 92 6.13 15.80 7.09
C GLU A 92 6.44 16.70 5.90
N GLU A 93 7.55 16.48 5.20
CA GLU A 93 7.89 17.25 4.01
C GLU A 93 6.85 17.06 2.91
N ASN A 94 6.39 15.82 2.69
CA ASN A 94 5.32 15.56 1.73
C ASN A 94 4.02 16.29 2.10
N LEU A 95 3.64 16.27 3.37
CA LEU A 95 2.46 16.98 3.87
C LEU A 95 2.62 18.50 3.70
N ARG A 96 3.79 19.06 4.03
CA ARG A 96 4.09 20.49 3.88
C ARG A 96 4.01 20.96 2.43
N VAL A 97 4.55 20.17 1.49
CA VAL A 97 4.58 20.51 0.06
C VAL A 97 3.23 20.32 -0.61
N THR A 98 2.53 19.22 -0.32
CA THR A 98 1.29 18.87 -1.01
C THR A 98 0.04 19.41 -0.32
N ASN A 99 0.15 19.77 0.96
CA ASN A 99 -0.97 20.02 1.86
C ASN A 99 -1.99 18.86 1.89
N GLN A 100 -1.53 17.64 1.60
CA GLN A 100 -2.37 16.44 1.50
C GLN A 100 -1.72 15.23 2.15
N ARG A 101 -2.41 14.68 3.15
CA ARG A 101 -2.03 13.42 3.80
C ARG A 101 -2.16 12.24 2.83
N LEU A 102 -1.36 11.21 3.06
CA LEU A 102 -1.51 9.92 2.37
C LEU A 102 -2.80 9.25 2.85
N LYS A 103 -3.64 8.82 1.92
CA LYS A 103 -4.92 8.17 2.22
C LYS A 103 -4.76 6.66 2.18
N VAL A 104 -5.03 5.98 3.29
CA VAL A 104 -4.80 4.54 3.41
C VAL A 104 -6.07 3.81 3.77
N LEU A 105 -6.50 2.90 2.90
CA LEU A 105 -7.60 1.97 3.17
C LEU A 105 -7.03 0.68 3.76
N VAL A 106 -7.56 0.27 4.92
CA VAL A 106 -7.18 -0.97 5.58
C VAL A 106 -8.33 -1.96 5.52
N LEU A 107 -8.07 -3.16 4.99
CA LEU A 107 -9.02 -4.26 4.87
C LEU A 107 -8.57 -5.45 5.73
N TYR A 108 -9.51 -6.12 6.42
CA TYR A 108 -9.22 -7.33 7.19
C TYR A 108 -10.13 -8.51 6.86
N GLY A 109 -9.64 -9.73 7.08
CA GLY A 109 -10.27 -10.97 6.58
C GLY A 109 -11.05 -11.81 7.59
N SER A 110 -11.57 -11.26 8.68
CA SER A 110 -12.34 -12.08 9.63
C SER A 110 -13.36 -11.29 10.43
N LEU A 111 -14.59 -11.84 10.49
CA LEU A 111 -15.73 -11.34 11.26
C LEU A 111 -15.83 -11.98 12.67
N ARG A 112 -14.83 -12.76 13.10
CA ARG A 112 -14.84 -13.32 14.45
C ARG A 112 -14.81 -12.19 15.48
N LYS A 113 -15.54 -12.35 16.58
CA LYS A 113 -15.51 -11.42 17.73
C LYS A 113 -14.07 -11.09 18.15
N ARG A 114 -13.25 -12.12 18.33
CA ARG A 114 -11.79 -12.02 18.54
C ARG A 114 -11.04 -12.35 17.25
N SER A 115 -10.91 -11.34 16.38
CA SER A 115 -10.24 -11.45 15.07
C SER A 115 -8.81 -10.94 15.14
N TYR A 116 -7.81 -11.83 15.07
CA TYR A 116 -6.39 -11.43 15.07
C TYR A 116 -5.98 -10.66 13.81
N SER A 117 -6.60 -10.94 12.66
CA SER A 117 -6.34 -10.15 11.44
C SER A 117 -6.86 -8.72 11.60
N ARG A 118 -8.01 -8.53 12.27
CA ARG A 118 -8.51 -7.20 12.64
C ARG A 118 -7.53 -6.52 13.60
N LEU A 119 -7.09 -7.18 14.67
CA LEU A 119 -6.15 -6.58 15.63
C LEU A 119 -4.83 -6.15 14.97
N VAL A 120 -4.26 -6.99 14.09
CA VAL A 120 -3.06 -6.64 13.33
C VAL A 120 -3.31 -5.48 12.36
N ALA A 121 -4.48 -5.43 11.72
CA ALA A 121 -4.89 -4.30 10.90
C ALA A 121 -5.00 -3.00 11.71
N LEU A 122 -5.52 -3.06 12.94
CA LEU A 122 -5.58 -1.90 13.84
C LEU A 122 -4.17 -1.45 14.28
N GLU A 123 -3.25 -2.37 14.56
CA GLU A 123 -1.87 -2.01 14.90
C GLU A 123 -1.11 -1.40 13.72
N ALA A 124 -1.26 -1.96 12.52
CA ALA A 124 -0.78 -1.33 11.29
C ALA A 124 -1.33 0.10 11.13
N SER A 125 -2.62 0.29 11.43
CA SER A 125 -3.28 1.58 11.35
C SER A 125 -2.72 2.60 12.34
N ARG A 126 -2.38 2.19 13.57
CA ARG A 126 -1.76 3.07 14.58
C ARG A 126 -0.39 3.57 14.12
N ILE A 127 0.43 2.70 13.54
CA ILE A 127 1.76 3.06 13.02
C ILE A 127 1.62 4.07 11.87
N LEU A 128 0.74 3.79 10.91
CA LEU A 128 0.49 4.67 9.77
C LEU A 128 -0.12 6.02 10.18
N PHE A 129 -1.04 6.00 11.14
CA PHE A 129 -1.64 7.21 11.69
C PHE A 129 -0.58 8.07 12.37
N ARG A 130 0.33 7.48 13.15
CA ARG A 130 1.47 8.21 13.72
C ARG A 130 2.37 8.82 12.64
N LEU A 131 2.59 8.13 11.53
CA LEU A 131 3.34 8.64 10.37
C LEU A 131 2.58 9.69 9.56
N GLY A 132 1.38 10.09 9.99
CA GLY A 132 0.62 11.20 9.42
C GLY A 132 -0.31 10.83 8.27
N CYS A 133 -0.53 9.54 8.03
CA CYS A 133 -1.53 9.07 7.08
C CYS A 133 -2.98 9.32 7.59
N ASP A 134 -3.88 9.66 6.66
CA ASP A 134 -5.33 9.52 6.90
C ASP A 134 -5.69 8.05 6.66
N VAL A 135 -5.92 7.32 7.74
CA VAL A 135 -6.19 5.87 7.71
C VAL A 135 -7.68 5.63 7.95
N ARG A 136 -8.28 4.79 7.10
CA ARG A 136 -9.66 4.32 7.25
C ARG A 136 -9.71 2.80 7.20
N VAL A 137 -10.21 2.19 8.26
CA VAL A 137 -10.43 0.74 8.36
C VAL A 137 -11.86 0.44 7.92
N PHE A 138 -12.02 -0.37 6.88
CA PHE A 138 -13.34 -0.82 6.45
C PHE A 138 -13.80 -2.01 7.29
N ASP A 139 -15.00 -1.91 7.87
CA ASP A 139 -15.65 -3.04 8.52
C ASP A 139 -16.44 -3.86 7.48
N PRO A 140 -16.10 -5.14 7.22
CA PRO A 140 -16.81 -5.95 6.23
C PRO A 140 -18.12 -6.56 6.73
N GLU A 141 -18.53 -6.31 7.98
CA GLU A 141 -19.83 -6.78 8.47
C GLU A 141 -21.00 -6.24 7.61
N GLY A 142 -21.93 -7.12 7.24
CA GLY A 142 -23.04 -6.79 6.35
C GLY A 142 -22.69 -6.62 4.87
N LEU A 143 -21.44 -6.87 4.44
CA LEU A 143 -21.09 -6.87 3.01
C LEU A 143 -21.66 -8.14 2.33
N PRO A 144 -22.58 -8.02 1.34
CA PRO A 144 -23.18 -9.19 0.68
C PRO A 144 -22.14 -9.97 -0.12
N MET A 145 -22.43 -11.24 -0.41
CA MET A 145 -21.60 -12.02 -1.33
C MET A 145 -21.63 -11.41 -2.73
N LYS A 146 -20.49 -11.41 -3.41
CA LYS A 146 -20.42 -10.90 -4.79
C LYS A 146 -21.45 -11.61 -5.67
N ASN A 147 -22.27 -10.81 -6.35
CA ASN A 147 -23.40 -11.22 -7.22
C ASN A 147 -24.69 -11.66 -6.50
N ASP A 148 -24.75 -11.59 -5.17
CA ASP A 148 -25.98 -11.83 -4.39
C ASP A 148 -26.82 -10.55 -4.20
N SER A 149 -26.23 -9.39 -4.45
CA SER A 149 -26.90 -8.09 -4.37
C SER A 149 -26.40 -7.15 -5.46
N ASP A 150 -27.11 -6.04 -5.64
CA ASP A 150 -26.73 -5.02 -6.61
C ASP A 150 -25.58 -4.12 -6.09
N ILE A 151 -24.90 -3.44 -7.01
CA ILE A 151 -23.83 -2.47 -6.74
C ILE A 151 -24.30 -1.26 -5.92
N THR A 152 -25.61 -1.06 -5.79
CA THR A 152 -26.26 -0.02 -4.98
C THR A 152 -26.29 -0.34 -3.48
N HIS A 153 -25.92 -1.56 -3.07
CA HIS A 153 -25.88 -1.93 -1.65
C HIS A 153 -24.94 -0.98 -0.87
N PRO A 154 -25.36 -0.41 0.29
CA PRO A 154 -24.59 0.62 1.00
C PRO A 154 -23.14 0.21 1.33
N LYS A 155 -22.93 -1.02 1.81
CA LYS A 155 -21.58 -1.56 2.08
C LYS A 155 -20.70 -1.69 0.84
N VAL A 156 -21.31 -1.95 -0.33
CA VAL A 156 -20.59 -2.06 -1.60
C VAL A 156 -20.17 -0.68 -2.09
N GLN A 157 -21.07 0.30 -2.00
CA GLN A 157 -20.77 1.70 -2.33
C GLN A 157 -19.65 2.23 -1.41
N GLU A 158 -19.79 2.04 -0.10
CA GLU A 158 -18.78 2.43 0.90
C GLU A 158 -17.40 1.85 0.58
N LEU A 159 -17.30 0.54 0.33
CA LEU A 159 -16.02 -0.11 0.01
C LEU A 159 -15.40 0.45 -1.26
N ARG A 160 -16.21 0.69 -2.30
CA ARG A 160 -15.74 1.24 -3.57
C ARG A 160 -15.29 2.69 -3.43
N GLU A 161 -16.03 3.51 -2.71
CA GLU A 161 -15.69 4.90 -2.43
C GLU A 161 -14.39 5.00 -1.63
N LEU A 162 -14.20 4.14 -0.63
CA LEU A 162 -12.95 4.05 0.12
C LEU A 162 -11.78 3.62 -0.77
N SER A 163 -11.98 2.67 -1.68
CA SER A 163 -10.94 2.27 -2.64
C SER A 163 -10.61 3.40 -3.61
N VAL A 164 -11.60 4.15 -4.07
CA VAL A 164 -11.37 5.32 -4.94
C VAL A 164 -10.63 6.43 -4.20
N TRP A 165 -10.99 6.66 -2.92
CA TRP A 165 -10.39 7.67 -2.06
C TRP A 165 -8.92 7.41 -1.72
N SER A 166 -8.50 6.14 -1.64
CA SER A 166 -7.17 5.78 -1.15
C SER A 166 -6.02 6.12 -2.13
N ASP A 167 -4.82 6.34 -1.59
CA ASP A 167 -3.54 6.36 -2.30
C ASP A 167 -2.85 4.98 -2.25
N GLY A 168 -3.18 4.18 -1.22
CA GLY A 168 -2.66 2.83 -1.03
C GLY A 168 -3.51 2.01 -0.06
N HIS A 169 -3.33 0.70 -0.07
CA HIS A 169 -4.05 -0.22 0.81
C HIS A 169 -3.13 -0.99 1.76
N VAL A 170 -3.69 -1.40 2.90
CA VAL A 170 -3.13 -2.48 3.75
C VAL A 170 -4.13 -3.63 3.79
N TRP A 171 -3.69 -4.83 3.42
CA TRP A 171 -4.52 -6.03 3.34
C TRP A 171 -4.09 -7.05 4.38
N VAL A 172 -4.97 -7.38 5.32
CA VAL A 172 -4.67 -8.32 6.42
C VAL A 172 -5.66 -9.50 6.42
N SER A 173 -5.24 -10.67 5.93
CA SER A 173 -6.10 -11.88 5.96
C SER A 173 -5.57 -12.92 6.95
N PRO A 174 -6.44 -13.61 7.71
CA PRO A 174 -6.04 -14.86 8.31
C PRO A 174 -5.75 -15.90 7.23
N GLU A 175 -5.01 -16.93 7.62
CA GLU A 175 -4.94 -18.18 6.88
C GLU A 175 -5.99 -19.16 7.39
N GLN A 176 -6.89 -19.58 6.50
CA GLN A 176 -7.92 -20.56 6.78
C GLN A 176 -7.85 -21.68 5.73
N HIS A 177 -7.75 -22.93 6.19
CA HIS A 177 -7.51 -24.09 5.33
C HIS A 177 -6.34 -23.89 4.35
N GLY A 178 -5.27 -23.21 4.80
CA GLY A 178 -4.06 -22.96 4.03
C GLY A 178 -4.19 -21.87 2.96
N ASN A 179 -5.25 -21.05 2.97
CA ASN A 179 -5.48 -20.00 1.97
C ASN A 179 -6.09 -18.73 2.60
N LEU A 180 -6.19 -17.65 1.81
CA LEU A 180 -6.89 -16.44 2.22
C LEU A 180 -8.39 -16.70 2.44
N THR A 181 -9.01 -15.92 3.31
CA THR A 181 -10.40 -16.14 3.71
C THR A 181 -11.41 -15.68 2.66
N ALA A 182 -12.59 -16.32 2.65
CA ALA A 182 -13.72 -15.88 1.83
C ALA A 182 -14.15 -14.44 2.16
N VAL A 183 -14.13 -14.06 3.45
CA VAL A 183 -14.42 -12.68 3.90
C VAL A 183 -13.48 -11.68 3.24
N PHE A 184 -12.18 -12.00 3.19
CA PHE A 184 -11.21 -11.12 2.53
C PHE A 184 -11.42 -11.08 1.01
N LYS A 185 -11.57 -12.27 0.39
CA LYS A 185 -11.73 -12.38 -1.06
C LYS A 185 -12.97 -11.64 -1.56
N ASN A 186 -14.08 -11.75 -0.84
CA ASN A 186 -15.35 -11.09 -1.18
C ASN A 186 -15.20 -9.56 -1.26
N GLN A 187 -14.43 -8.95 -0.34
CA GLN A 187 -14.13 -7.51 -0.39
C GLN A 187 -13.43 -7.14 -1.71
N ILE A 188 -12.38 -7.87 -2.10
CA ILE A 188 -11.66 -7.57 -3.33
C ILE A 188 -12.53 -7.81 -4.57
N ASP A 189 -13.38 -8.82 -4.56
CA ASP A 189 -14.31 -9.13 -5.68
C ASP A 189 -15.36 -8.04 -5.91
N TRP A 190 -15.63 -7.22 -4.90
CA TRP A 190 -16.49 -6.05 -5.03
C TRP A 190 -15.81 -4.84 -5.67
N ILE A 191 -14.48 -4.78 -5.67
CA ILE A 191 -13.69 -3.68 -6.23
C ILE A 191 -13.41 -3.96 -7.71
N PRO A 192 -14.01 -3.23 -8.66
CA PRO A 192 -13.77 -3.45 -10.07
C PRO A 192 -12.42 -2.87 -10.50
N LEU A 193 -11.81 -3.44 -11.55
CA LEU A 193 -10.63 -2.84 -12.18
C LEU A 193 -10.94 -1.48 -12.83
N SER A 194 -12.20 -1.27 -13.22
CA SER A 194 -12.66 -0.09 -13.96
C SER A 194 -14.13 0.19 -13.68
N THR A 195 -14.46 1.46 -13.44
CA THR A 195 -15.83 1.98 -13.47
C THR A 195 -15.83 3.23 -14.35
N GLY A 196 -16.24 3.08 -15.62
CA GLY A 196 -16.05 4.13 -16.63
C GLY A 196 -14.56 4.47 -16.82
N SER A 197 -14.19 5.73 -16.57
CA SER A 197 -12.79 6.22 -16.60
C SER A 197 -12.04 6.00 -15.29
N VAL A 198 -12.73 5.71 -14.18
CA VAL A 198 -12.10 5.55 -12.86
C VAL A 198 -11.48 4.17 -12.74
N ARG A 199 -10.27 4.11 -12.17
CA ARG A 199 -9.53 2.87 -11.86
C ARG A 199 -9.28 2.83 -10.33
N PRO A 200 -10.15 2.15 -9.55
CA PRO A 200 -10.14 2.20 -8.08
C PRO A 200 -8.90 1.62 -7.39
N THR A 201 -8.03 0.88 -8.08
CA THR A 201 -6.82 0.30 -7.49
C THR A 201 -5.55 0.51 -8.31
N GLN A 202 -5.67 0.82 -9.60
CA GLN A 202 -4.53 0.87 -10.50
C GLN A 202 -3.50 1.90 -10.04
N GLY A 203 -2.24 1.47 -9.91
CA GLY A 203 -1.09 2.32 -9.57
C GLY A 203 -0.97 2.70 -8.09
N ARG A 204 -1.93 2.28 -7.24
CA ARG A 204 -1.86 2.47 -5.79
C ARG A 204 -0.85 1.52 -5.15
N THR A 205 -0.26 1.91 -4.03
CA THR A 205 0.64 1.04 -3.25
C THR A 205 -0.16 0.03 -2.42
N LEU A 206 0.47 -1.10 -2.09
CA LEU A 206 -0.15 -2.17 -1.32
C LEU A 206 0.84 -2.77 -0.33
N ALA A 207 0.49 -2.79 0.95
CA ALA A 207 1.13 -3.62 1.96
C ALA A 207 0.24 -4.83 2.30
N ILE A 208 0.86 -5.98 2.53
CA ILE A 208 0.16 -7.23 2.81
C ILE A 208 0.64 -7.85 4.11
N ALA A 209 -0.30 -8.38 4.90
CA ALA A 209 -0.01 -9.12 6.11
C ALA A 209 -0.94 -10.34 6.24
N GLN A 210 -0.47 -11.36 6.96
CA GLN A 210 -1.30 -12.48 7.39
C GLN A 210 -1.13 -12.80 8.87
N VAL A 211 -2.12 -13.52 9.40
CA VAL A 211 -2.06 -14.16 10.71
C VAL A 211 -2.35 -15.65 10.58
N CYS A 212 -1.65 -16.47 11.35
CA CYS A 212 -1.85 -17.92 11.40
C CYS A 212 -2.29 -18.34 12.80
N GLY A 213 -3.21 -19.31 12.88
CA GLY A 213 -3.48 -20.02 14.14
C GLY A 213 -2.37 -20.99 14.52
N GLY A 214 -1.68 -21.57 13.53
CA GLY A 214 -0.61 -22.55 13.72
C GLY A 214 0.80 -21.97 13.51
N SER A 215 1.72 -22.85 13.10
CA SER A 215 3.09 -22.47 12.70
C SER A 215 3.10 -21.45 11.55
N GLN A 216 4.26 -20.84 11.33
CA GLN A 216 4.42 -19.83 10.30
C GLN A 216 4.14 -20.40 8.91
N SER A 217 3.44 -19.61 8.12
CA SER A 217 3.07 -19.90 6.73
C SER A 217 3.15 -18.60 5.93
N PHE A 218 3.18 -18.72 4.61
CA PHE A 218 3.16 -17.56 3.70
C PHE A 218 2.13 -17.72 2.58
N ASN A 219 1.27 -18.73 2.65
CA ASN A 219 0.32 -19.02 1.57
C ASN A 219 -0.62 -17.83 1.34
N THR A 220 -1.17 -17.29 2.43
CA THR A 220 -2.10 -16.16 2.36
C THR A 220 -1.46 -14.91 1.76
N VAL A 221 -0.28 -14.48 2.25
CA VAL A 221 0.41 -13.31 1.68
C VAL A 221 0.86 -13.55 0.23
N ASN A 222 1.24 -14.78 -0.14
CA ASN A 222 1.56 -15.09 -1.54
C ASN A 222 0.33 -14.92 -2.44
N SER A 223 -0.84 -15.40 -2.02
CA SER A 223 -2.09 -15.20 -2.75
C SER A 223 -2.49 -13.72 -2.79
N LEU A 224 -2.35 -12.98 -1.68
CA LEU A 224 -2.61 -11.53 -1.64
C LEU A 224 -1.68 -10.75 -2.58
N ARG A 225 -0.42 -11.15 -2.71
CA ARG A 225 0.55 -10.53 -3.64
C ARG A 225 0.13 -10.74 -5.10
N ILE A 226 -0.27 -11.96 -5.45
CA ILE A 226 -0.78 -12.28 -6.79
C ILE A 226 -2.07 -11.50 -7.07
N LEU A 227 -2.94 -11.38 -6.08
CA LEU A 227 -4.18 -10.61 -6.16
C LEU A 227 -3.91 -9.11 -6.34
N GLY A 228 -2.97 -8.54 -5.59
CA GLY A 228 -2.54 -7.14 -5.71
C GLY A 228 -2.03 -6.81 -7.11
N ARG A 229 -1.25 -7.72 -7.69
CA ARG A 229 -0.82 -7.62 -9.10
C ARG A 229 -2.00 -7.65 -10.07
N TRP A 230 -3.01 -8.51 -9.87
CA TRP A 230 -4.26 -8.46 -10.66
C TRP A 230 -5.00 -7.15 -10.52
N MET A 231 -5.04 -6.58 -9.31
CA MET A 231 -5.59 -5.25 -9.05
C MET A 231 -4.70 -4.11 -9.56
N ARG A 232 -3.59 -4.42 -10.24
CA ARG A 232 -2.61 -3.48 -10.80
C ARG A 232 -2.03 -2.53 -9.74
N MET A 233 -1.88 -3.03 -8.52
CA MET A 233 -1.28 -2.32 -7.39
C MET A 233 0.23 -2.60 -7.31
N PHE A 234 0.96 -1.65 -6.74
CA PHE A 234 2.37 -1.82 -6.39
C PHE A 234 2.49 -2.41 -5.00
N ALA A 235 2.50 -3.75 -4.93
CA ALA A 235 2.75 -4.45 -3.68
C ALA A 235 4.20 -4.26 -3.24
N ILE A 236 4.41 -3.65 -2.06
CA ILE A 236 5.75 -3.43 -1.52
C ILE A 236 6.48 -4.77 -1.31
N PRO A 237 7.83 -4.79 -1.39
CA PRO A 237 8.59 -6.01 -1.20
C PRO A 237 8.34 -6.66 0.17
N ASN A 238 8.33 -5.87 1.24
CA ASN A 238 8.21 -6.40 2.59
C ASN A 238 6.77 -6.86 2.89
N GLN A 239 6.65 -7.82 3.80
CA GLN A 239 5.36 -8.41 4.21
C GLN A 239 5.42 -8.97 5.63
N SER A 240 4.28 -8.99 6.31
CA SER A 240 4.18 -9.53 7.67
C SER A 240 3.42 -10.87 7.68
N SER A 241 3.95 -11.87 8.40
CA SER A 241 3.27 -13.14 8.64
C SER A 241 3.46 -13.54 10.10
N ILE A 242 2.37 -13.46 10.87
CA ILE A 242 2.39 -13.64 12.32
C ILE A 242 1.92 -15.08 12.67
N PRO A 243 2.83 -15.99 13.07
CA PRO A 243 2.48 -17.33 13.52
C PRO A 243 1.83 -17.32 14.89
N LYS A 244 1.06 -18.36 15.20
CA LYS A 244 0.41 -18.58 16.51
C LYS A 244 -0.15 -17.28 17.07
N ALA A 245 -0.95 -16.56 16.27
CA ALA A 245 -1.32 -15.17 16.56
C ALA A 245 -1.99 -15.00 17.93
N TYR A 246 -2.65 -16.04 18.44
CA TYR A 246 -3.22 -16.06 19.79
C TYR A 246 -2.22 -15.88 20.93
N THR A 247 -0.92 -16.17 20.72
CA THR A 247 0.14 -15.94 21.72
C THR A 247 0.81 -14.57 21.58
N GLN A 248 0.44 -13.79 20.57
CA GLN A 248 1.04 -12.48 20.28
C GLN A 248 0.21 -11.32 20.85
N PHE A 249 -0.96 -11.62 21.40
CA PHE A 249 -1.87 -10.68 22.05
C PHE A 249 -2.21 -11.23 23.44
N LEU A 250 -2.52 -10.33 24.37
CA LEU A 250 -3.04 -10.74 25.67
C LEU A 250 -4.45 -11.35 25.54
N ASN A 251 -4.86 -12.05 26.60
CA ASN A 251 -6.18 -12.67 26.67
C ASN A 251 -7.28 -11.59 26.63
N GLU A 252 -8.41 -11.92 26.00
CA GLU A 252 -9.56 -11.00 25.88
C GLU A 252 -10.00 -10.51 27.27
N GLY A 253 -10.16 -9.19 27.41
CA GLY A 253 -10.55 -8.54 28.66
C GLY A 253 -9.38 -8.12 29.57
N GLN A 254 -8.13 -8.45 29.23
CA GLN A 254 -6.97 -7.90 29.92
C GLN A 254 -6.63 -6.49 29.42
N PRO A 255 -6.09 -5.59 30.27
CA PRO A 255 -5.59 -4.30 29.81
C PRO A 255 -4.54 -4.47 28.70
N GLY A 256 -4.75 -3.80 27.57
CA GLY A 256 -3.87 -3.93 26.41
C GLY A 256 -4.08 -5.19 25.57
N ASP A 257 -5.17 -5.93 25.72
CA ASP A 257 -5.50 -7.10 24.89
C ASP A 257 -5.63 -6.78 23.39
N GLN A 258 -5.87 -5.54 23.02
CA GLN A 258 -5.87 -5.10 21.62
C GLN A 258 -4.49 -4.76 21.08
N ARG A 259 -3.44 -4.93 21.90
CA ARG A 259 -2.07 -4.55 21.57
C ARG A 259 -1.20 -5.74 21.20
N LEU A 260 -0.44 -5.59 20.13
CA LEU A 260 0.54 -6.58 19.70
C LEU A 260 1.75 -6.53 20.65
N MET A 261 2.04 -7.67 21.26
CA MET A 261 3.13 -7.81 22.22
C MET A 261 4.51 -7.59 21.56
N PRO A 262 5.53 -7.17 22.33
CA PRO A 262 6.91 -7.08 21.82
C PRO A 262 7.41 -8.41 21.26
N SER A 263 7.72 -8.43 19.97
CA SER A 263 8.32 -9.58 19.28
C SER A 263 8.91 -9.16 17.93
N GLY A 264 9.75 -10.00 17.33
CA GLY A 264 10.25 -9.76 15.97
C GLY A 264 9.14 -9.69 14.91
N ASN A 265 7.95 -10.27 15.17
CA ASN A 265 6.79 -10.12 14.30
C ASN A 265 6.18 -8.72 14.37
N ARG A 266 6.22 -8.10 15.56
CA ARG A 266 5.82 -6.70 15.75
C ARG A 266 6.78 -5.78 15.01
N ASP A 267 8.08 -6.00 15.15
CA ASP A 267 9.09 -5.17 14.49
C ASP A 267 8.98 -5.29 12.96
N ARG A 268 8.74 -6.51 12.44
CA ARG A 268 8.45 -6.71 11.01
C ARG A 268 7.20 -5.97 10.53
N LEU A 269 6.15 -5.89 11.36
CA LEU A 269 4.96 -5.12 11.02
C LEU A 269 5.28 -3.62 10.89
N VAL A 270 6.12 -3.11 11.78
CA VAL A 270 6.63 -1.72 11.72
C VAL A 270 7.42 -1.49 10.43
N ASP A 271 8.37 -2.37 10.09
CA ASP A 271 9.14 -2.28 8.84
C ASP A 271 8.23 -2.19 7.61
N CYS A 272 7.16 -2.99 7.59
CA CYS A 272 6.20 -2.99 6.47
C CYS A 272 5.45 -1.66 6.36
N MET A 273 5.02 -1.07 7.48
CA MET A 273 4.28 0.19 7.46
C MET A 273 5.19 1.38 7.14
N GLU A 274 6.42 1.35 7.64
CA GLU A 274 7.44 2.34 7.32
C GLU A 274 7.78 2.31 5.82
N GLU A 275 8.07 1.11 5.28
CA GLU A 275 8.33 0.91 3.85
C GLU A 275 7.13 1.36 3.00
N PHE A 276 5.91 1.00 3.40
CA PHE A 276 4.69 1.41 2.73
C PHE A 276 4.59 2.94 2.59
N VAL A 277 4.85 3.71 3.64
CA VAL A 277 4.80 5.18 3.60
C VAL A 277 5.85 5.71 2.62
N LYS A 278 7.09 5.25 2.71
CA LYS A 278 8.19 5.66 1.81
C LYS A 278 7.82 5.43 0.34
N TYR A 279 7.36 4.23 -0.01
CA TYR A 279 6.93 3.91 -1.38
C TYR A 279 5.73 4.73 -1.83
N THR A 280 4.75 4.96 -0.96
CA THR A 280 3.55 5.71 -1.32
C THR A 280 3.88 7.17 -1.63
N ILE A 281 4.76 7.79 -0.86
CA ILE A 281 5.27 9.16 -1.12
C ILE A 281 5.94 9.24 -2.49
N LEU A 282 6.78 8.25 -2.83
CA LEU A 282 7.51 8.21 -4.10
C LEU A 282 6.59 7.94 -5.30
N MET A 283 5.61 7.06 -5.16
CA MET A 283 4.81 6.58 -6.29
C MET A 283 3.59 7.46 -6.58
N ARG A 284 2.94 8.02 -5.55
CA ARG A 284 1.67 8.78 -5.66
C ARG A 284 1.73 9.89 -6.71
N PRO A 285 2.76 10.76 -6.77
CA PRO A 285 2.83 11.84 -7.77
C PRO A 285 2.90 11.36 -9.23
N HIS A 286 3.30 10.10 -9.45
CA HIS A 286 3.58 9.54 -10.77
C HIS A 286 2.56 8.50 -11.22
N ILE A 287 1.40 8.40 -10.56
CA ILE A 287 0.38 7.38 -10.88
C ILE A 287 -0.09 7.45 -12.35
N GLY A 288 -0.18 8.67 -12.90
CA GLY A 288 -0.51 8.89 -14.32
C GLY A 288 0.58 8.40 -15.27
N LEU A 289 1.85 8.62 -14.93
CA LEU A 289 3.00 8.14 -15.71
C LEU A 289 3.03 6.60 -15.74
N PHE A 290 2.86 5.95 -14.60
CA PHE A 290 2.84 4.48 -14.52
C PHE A 290 1.58 3.87 -15.18
N GLY A 291 0.51 4.65 -15.29
CA GLY A 291 -0.72 4.27 -15.99
C GLY A 291 -0.63 4.40 -17.51
N ASP A 292 0.31 5.18 -18.05
CA ASP A 292 0.40 5.47 -19.48
C ASP A 292 1.05 4.31 -20.27
N ARG A 293 0.22 3.36 -20.70
CA ARG A 293 0.65 2.14 -21.39
C ARG A 293 0.66 2.30 -22.90
N PHE A 294 1.73 1.82 -23.52
CA PHE A 294 1.88 1.76 -24.97
C PHE A 294 0.68 1.07 -25.66
N SER A 295 0.25 -0.09 -25.17
CA SER A 295 -0.87 -0.84 -25.76
C SER A 295 -2.18 -0.07 -25.73
N GLU A 296 -2.46 0.67 -24.65
CA GLU A 296 -3.67 1.50 -24.51
C GLU A 296 -3.62 2.72 -25.45
N ARG A 297 -2.43 3.32 -25.64
CA ARG A 297 -2.22 4.39 -26.63
C ARG A 297 -2.46 3.90 -28.06
N GLU A 298 -1.96 2.72 -28.41
CA GLU A 298 -2.18 2.13 -29.73
C GLU A 298 -3.64 1.75 -29.96
N GLU A 299 -4.35 1.24 -28.95
CA GLU A 299 -5.77 0.96 -29.04
C GLU A 299 -6.59 2.23 -29.30
N LYS A 300 -6.29 3.32 -28.60
CA LYS A 300 -6.92 4.63 -28.84
C LYS A 300 -6.75 5.10 -30.28
N LYS A 301 -5.51 5.10 -30.79
CA LYS A 301 -5.22 5.47 -32.19
C LYS A 301 -5.99 4.61 -33.19
N ARG A 302 -6.12 3.31 -32.95
CA ARG A 302 -6.90 2.40 -33.81
C ARG A 302 -8.39 2.73 -33.78
N LYS A 303 -8.95 3.08 -32.61
CA LYS A 303 -10.36 3.48 -32.47
C LYS A 303 -10.62 4.84 -33.13
N GLU A 304 -9.72 5.79 -32.99
CA GLU A 304 -9.79 7.10 -33.67
C GLU A 304 -9.80 6.92 -35.19
N LYS A 305 -8.82 6.21 -35.75
CA LYS A 305 -8.78 5.89 -37.20
C LYS A 305 -10.06 5.23 -37.71
N LYS A 306 -10.66 4.33 -36.93
CA LYS A 306 -11.93 3.68 -37.30
C LYS A 306 -13.11 4.65 -37.29
N ARG A 307 -13.13 5.63 -36.38
CA ARG A 307 -14.19 6.64 -36.31
C ARG A 307 -14.11 7.63 -37.46
N ASP A 308 -12.90 8.05 -37.83
CA ASP A 308 -12.69 8.97 -38.96
C ASP A 308 -13.18 8.32 -40.27
N VAL A 309 -12.83 7.06 -40.51
CA VAL A 309 -13.32 6.29 -41.67
C VAL A 309 -14.85 6.15 -41.73
N VAL A 310 -15.53 6.11 -40.59
CA VAL A 310 -17.00 6.02 -40.53
C VAL A 310 -17.68 7.40 -40.67
N ALA A 311 -16.99 8.48 -40.32
CA ALA A 311 -17.51 9.84 -40.49
C ALA A 311 -17.37 10.35 -41.93
N ASP A 312 -16.45 9.78 -42.70
CA ASP A 312 -16.20 10.10 -44.12
C ASP A 312 -17.12 9.32 -45.10
N ILE A 313 -18.00 8.45 -44.59
CA ILE A 313 -19.00 7.66 -45.36
C ILE A 313 -20.41 8.19 -45.05
#